data_AF-A0A352AZY2-F1
#
_entry.id   AF-A0A352AZY2-F1
#
_cell.length_a   1.000
_cell.length_b   1.000
_cell.length_c   1.000
_cell.angle_alpha   90.00
_cell.angle_beta   90.00
_cell.angle_gamma   90.00
#
_symmetry.space_group_name_H-M   'P 1'
#
loop_
_entity.id
_entity.type
_entity.pdbx_description
1 polymer ?
#
loop_
_entity_poly.entity_id
_entity_poly.type
_entity_poly.pdbx_seq_one_letter_code
_entity_poly.pdbx_strand_id
1 'polypeptide(L)'
;MVIGFIGVAALVGIDSFLGTVNPVYVLMVVLAAVGYSIAPIIANRKLQEVPSASVIGISMALVATIYAPFSLPNIVPEFSDASAKSILALVVLGLVCSALAFVIFFQLIKEVGPVKATLITYVNTAVALSLGIIFLAEPITTGLAVGLPLIAVGLYLAGGTERKRDIPETAG
;
A
#
# COMPACT_ATOMS: atom_id res chain seq x y z
N MET A 1 -8.14 8.66 -13.01
CA MET A 1 -8.37 9.09 -11.60
C MET A 1 -9.83 9.06 -11.20
N VAL A 2 -10.73 9.83 -11.82
CA VAL A 2 -12.18 9.84 -11.46
C VAL A 2 -12.79 8.43 -11.49
N ILE A 3 -12.54 7.65 -12.53
CA ILE A 3 -13.04 6.26 -12.69
C ILE A 3 -12.53 5.35 -11.56
N GLY A 4 -11.22 5.42 -11.25
CA GLY A 4 -10.65 4.64 -10.16
C GLY A 4 -11.19 5.04 -8.79
N PHE A 5 -11.44 6.33 -8.57
CA PHE A 5 -12.05 6.84 -7.34
C PHE A 5 -13.50 6.36 -7.18
N ILE A 6 -14.28 6.36 -8.27
CA ILE A 6 -15.63 5.77 -8.30
C ILE A 6 -15.56 4.27 -8.00
N GLY A 7 -14.54 3.56 -8.53
CA GLY A 7 -14.31 2.15 -8.23
C GLY A 7 -14.05 1.88 -6.75
N VAL A 8 -13.21 2.69 -6.09
CA VAL A 8 -12.98 2.59 -4.63
C VAL A 8 -14.26 2.91 -3.85
N ALA A 9 -15.00 3.96 -4.25
CA ALA A 9 -16.26 4.32 -3.63
C ALA A 9 -17.33 3.22 -3.78
N ALA A 10 -17.36 2.52 -4.93
CA ALA A 10 -18.24 1.38 -5.14
C ALA A 10 -17.81 0.17 -4.30
N LEU A 11 -16.51 -0.15 -4.30
CA LEU A 11 -15.96 -1.29 -3.55
C LEU A 11 -16.28 -1.17 -2.05
N VAL A 12 -16.01 0.00 -1.48
CA VAL A 12 -16.19 0.23 -0.04
C VAL A 12 -17.63 0.60 0.30
N GLY A 13 -18.26 1.42 -0.55
CA GLY A 13 -19.61 1.93 -0.32
C GLY A 13 -20.69 0.86 -0.42
N ILE A 14 -20.62 -0.05 -1.39
CA ILE A 14 -21.64 -1.11 -1.54
C ILE A 14 -21.67 -1.98 -0.29
N ASP A 15 -20.51 -2.44 0.17
CA ASP A 15 -20.43 -3.30 1.35
C ASP A 15 -20.71 -2.52 2.65
N SER A 16 -20.39 -1.22 2.75
CA SER A 16 -20.78 -0.41 3.92
C SER A 16 -22.28 -0.09 3.97
N PHE A 17 -22.93 0.17 2.84
CA PHE A 17 -24.38 0.45 2.77
C PHE A 17 -25.22 -0.82 2.97
N LEU A 18 -24.69 -1.99 2.63
CA LEU A 18 -25.31 -3.30 2.91
C LEU A 18 -25.23 -3.70 4.40
N GLY A 19 -24.60 -2.87 5.25
CA GLY A 19 -24.45 -3.11 6.69
C GLY A 19 -23.34 -4.09 7.04
N THR A 20 -22.57 -4.56 6.06
CA THR A 20 -21.48 -5.53 6.23
C THR A 20 -20.21 -4.91 6.80
N VAL A 21 -20.01 -3.58 6.67
CA VAL A 21 -18.80 -2.89 7.16
C VAL A 21 -19.13 -1.55 7.81
N ASN A 22 -18.63 -1.32 9.03
CA ASN A 22 -18.86 -0.07 9.77
C ASN A 22 -18.18 1.13 9.08
N PRO A 23 -18.89 2.25 8.86
CA PRO A 23 -18.35 3.43 8.17
C PRO A 23 -17.14 4.08 8.87
N VAL A 24 -16.97 3.86 10.18
CA VAL A 24 -15.78 4.35 10.92
C VAL A 24 -14.49 3.71 10.40
N TYR A 25 -14.52 2.41 10.07
CA TYR A 25 -13.34 1.72 9.53
C TYR A 25 -12.98 2.22 8.13
N VAL A 26 -13.98 2.55 7.33
CA VAL A 26 -13.78 3.18 6.02
C VAL A 26 -13.06 4.51 6.17
N LEU A 27 -13.49 5.34 7.11
CA LEU A 27 -12.84 6.63 7.37
C LEU A 27 -11.38 6.46 7.82
N MET A 28 -11.10 5.47 8.67
CA MET A 28 -9.73 5.15 9.09
C MET A 28 -8.83 4.77 7.90
N VAL A 29 -9.34 3.97 6.95
CA VAL A 29 -8.60 3.60 5.73
C VAL A 29 -8.33 4.83 4.85
N VAL A 30 -9.31 5.72 4.70
CA VAL A 30 -9.13 6.98 3.94
C VAL A 30 -8.06 7.86 4.59
N LEU A 31 -8.09 8.01 5.91
CA LEU A 31 -7.06 8.75 6.65
C LEU A 31 -5.67 8.13 6.47
N ALA A 32 -5.57 6.80 6.52
CA ALA A 32 -4.31 6.09 6.27
C ALA A 32 -3.79 6.33 4.84
N ALA A 33 -4.67 6.31 3.84
CA ALA A 33 -4.30 6.57 2.43
C ALA A 33 -3.76 7.99 2.21
N VAL A 34 -4.33 8.99 2.90
CA VAL A 34 -3.81 10.36 2.89
C VAL A 34 -2.40 10.41 3.48
N GLY A 35 -2.17 9.78 4.63
CA GLY A 35 -0.84 9.67 5.23
C GLY A 35 0.18 9.01 4.31
N TYR A 36 -0.21 7.90 3.67
CA TYR A 36 0.64 7.16 2.72
C TYR A 36 0.98 7.98 1.47
N SER A 37 0.08 8.86 1.01
CA SER A 37 0.33 9.73 -0.14
C SER A 37 1.30 10.88 0.18
N ILE A 38 1.24 11.41 1.41
CA ILE A 38 2.07 12.55 1.84
C ILE A 38 3.50 12.10 2.17
N ALA A 39 3.68 10.93 2.79
CA ALA A 39 4.98 10.50 3.31
C ALA A 39 6.10 10.43 2.25
N PRO A 40 5.92 9.83 1.05
CA PRO A 40 6.94 9.79 0.01
C PRO A 40 7.30 11.18 -0.54
N ILE A 41 6.34 12.11 -0.57
CA ILE A 41 6.55 13.49 -1.04
C ILE A 41 7.44 14.25 -0.05
N ILE A 42 7.14 14.14 1.25
CA ILE A 42 7.96 14.74 2.30
C ILE A 42 9.35 14.12 2.29
N ALA A 43 9.45 12.80 2.21
CA ALA A 43 10.70 12.08 2.12
C ALA A 43 11.55 12.55 0.93
N ASN A 44 10.96 12.64 -0.25
CA ASN A 44 11.65 13.08 -1.45
C ASN A 44 12.04 14.56 -1.39
N ARG A 45 11.31 15.43 -0.69
CA ARG A 45 11.62 16.87 -0.64
C ARG A 45 12.53 17.28 0.52
N LYS A 46 12.42 16.64 1.68
CA LYS A 46 13.07 17.07 2.93
C LYS A 46 14.17 16.13 3.42
N LEU A 47 14.24 14.90 2.91
CA LEU A 47 15.14 13.85 3.42
C LEU A 47 16.08 13.31 2.33
N GLN A 48 16.35 14.10 1.29
CA GLN A 48 17.24 13.68 0.18
C GLN A 48 18.67 13.39 0.66
N GLU A 49 19.17 14.23 1.57
CA GLU A 49 20.55 14.17 2.10
C GLU A 49 20.73 13.14 3.23
N VAL A 50 19.64 12.58 3.76
CA VAL A 50 19.68 11.60 4.86
C VAL A 50 19.68 10.18 4.29
N PRO A 51 20.46 9.24 4.87
CA PRO A 51 20.39 7.82 4.52
C PRO A 51 18.96 7.27 4.70
N SER A 52 18.40 6.64 3.66
CA SER A 52 17.04 6.11 3.66
C SER A 52 16.83 5.05 4.76
N ALA A 53 17.85 4.23 5.02
CA ALA A 53 17.84 3.22 6.08
C ALA A 53 17.60 3.84 7.47
N SER A 54 18.21 4.99 7.76
CA SER A 54 18.03 5.68 9.05
C SER A 54 16.61 6.24 9.20
N VAL A 55 16.08 6.85 8.13
CA VAL A 55 14.71 7.38 8.12
C VAL A 55 13.69 6.26 8.35
N ILE A 56 13.83 5.15 7.63
CA ILE A 56 12.93 4.00 7.74
C ILE A 56 13.08 3.34 9.12
N GLY A 57 14.30 3.17 9.62
CA GLY A 57 14.55 2.59 10.94
C GLY A 57 13.90 3.39 12.07
N ILE A 58 14.06 4.72 12.07
CA ILE A 58 13.43 5.60 13.06
C ILE A 58 11.91 5.58 12.91
N SER A 59 11.39 5.60 11.68
CA SER A 59 9.94 5.53 11.43
C SER A 59 9.33 4.23 11.95
N MET A 60 9.99 3.10 11.70
CA MET A 60 9.56 1.78 12.20
C MET A 60 9.65 1.71 13.73
N ALA A 61 10.71 2.24 14.34
CA ALA A 61 10.85 2.30 15.79
C ALA A 61 9.75 3.16 16.45
N LEU A 62 9.41 4.31 15.84
CA LEU A 62 8.32 5.16 16.30
C LEU A 62 6.96 4.45 16.21
N VAL A 63 6.67 3.81 15.06
CA VAL A 63 5.43 3.04 14.90
C VAL A 63 5.35 1.91 15.93
N ALA A 64 6.42 1.15 16.11
CA ALA A 64 6.49 0.09 17.10
C ALA A 64 6.25 0.62 18.53
N THR A 65 6.85 1.77 18.87
CA THR A 65 6.67 2.40 20.20
C THR A 65 5.25 2.90 20.42
N ILE A 66 4.63 3.50 19.41
CA ILE A 66 3.25 4.01 19.47
C ILE A 66 2.26 2.85 19.61
N TYR A 67 2.48 1.74 18.91
CA TYR A 67 1.59 0.57 18.94
C TYR A 67 1.84 -0.38 20.12
N ALA A 68 3.05 -0.39 20.69
CA ALA A 68 3.42 -1.23 21.83
C ALA A 68 2.40 -1.21 23.01
N PRO A 69 1.95 -0.05 23.54
CA PRO A 69 1.01 -0.01 24.67
C PRO A 69 -0.35 -0.64 24.35
N PHE A 70 -0.79 -0.60 23.09
CA PHE A 70 -2.04 -1.21 22.66
C PHE A 70 -1.93 -2.73 22.47
N SER A 71 -0.73 -3.24 22.19
CA SER A 71 -0.46 -4.67 21.98
C SER A 71 -0.08 -5.41 23.26
N LEU A 72 0.52 -4.71 24.23
CA LEU A 72 0.96 -5.23 25.53
C LEU A 72 -0.07 -6.12 26.28
N PRO A 73 -1.38 -5.81 26.30
CA PRO A 73 -2.36 -6.64 27.01
C PRO A 73 -2.54 -8.04 26.40
N ASN A 74 -2.32 -8.19 25.10
CA ASN A 74 -2.62 -9.42 24.35
C ASN A 74 -1.36 -10.21 23.97
N ILE A 75 -0.16 -9.62 24.15
CA ILE A 75 1.09 -10.18 23.64
C ILE A 75 1.48 -11.51 24.31
N VAL A 76 1.24 -11.66 25.61
CA VAL A 76 1.63 -12.85 26.38
C VAL A 76 0.85 -14.11 25.96
N PRO A 77 -0.51 -14.08 25.89
CA PRO A 77 -1.25 -15.23 25.40
C PRO A 77 -1.00 -15.51 23.90
N GLU A 78 -0.93 -14.48 23.05
CA GLU A 78 -0.72 -14.66 21.60
C GLU A 78 0.64 -15.29 21.26
N PHE A 79 1.71 -14.89 21.96
CA PHE A 79 3.04 -15.50 21.75
C PHE A 79 3.14 -16.93 22.28
N SER A 80 2.36 -17.27 23.30
CA SER A 80 2.38 -18.62 23.89
C SER A 80 1.69 -19.64 22.99
N ASP A 81 0.67 -19.23 22.25
CA ASP A 81 -0.05 -20.05 21.26
C ASP A 81 0.55 -19.96 19.84
N ALA A 82 1.56 -19.10 19.63
CA ALA A 82 2.14 -18.88 18.32
C ALA A 82 2.98 -20.07 17.85
N SER A 83 2.61 -20.64 16.70
CA SER A 83 3.44 -21.63 16.01
C SER A 83 4.74 -21.01 15.48
N ALA A 84 5.83 -21.79 15.46
CA ALA A 84 7.11 -21.39 14.86
C ALA A 84 6.95 -20.90 13.40
N LYS A 85 6.00 -21.46 12.65
CA LYS A 85 5.69 -21.01 11.28
C LYS A 85 5.13 -19.58 11.25
N SER A 86 4.25 -19.23 12.18
CA SER A 86 3.66 -17.89 12.26
C SER A 86 4.69 -16.84 12.66
N ILE A 87 5.57 -17.17 13.61
CA ILE A 87 6.68 -16.30 14.01
C ILE A 87 7.63 -16.08 12.83
N LEU A 88 8.00 -17.15 12.11
CA LEU A 88 8.85 -17.03 10.92
C LEU A 88 8.18 -16.17 9.83
N ALA A 89 6.88 -16.35 9.59
CA ALA A 89 6.13 -15.55 8.64
C ALA A 89 6.13 -14.05 9.02
N LEU A 90 5.94 -13.72 10.30
CA LEU A 90 6.03 -12.35 10.80
C LEU A 90 7.42 -11.74 10.64
N VAL A 91 8.48 -12.51 10.93
CA VAL A 91 9.87 -12.05 10.75
C VAL A 91 10.17 -11.77 9.28
N VAL A 92 9.75 -12.65 8.37
CA VAL A 92 9.93 -12.46 6.92
C VAL A 92 9.12 -11.25 6.44
N LEU A 93 7.87 -11.10 6.88
CA LEU A 93 7.01 -9.98 6.52
C LEU A 93 7.60 -8.63 6.98
N GLY A 94 8.14 -8.58 8.21
CA GLY A 94 8.74 -7.37 8.77
C GLY A 94 10.09 -7.01 8.13
N LEU A 95 11.01 -7.97 8.04
CA LEU A 95 12.38 -7.69 7.56
C LEU A 95 12.47 -7.61 6.04
N VAL A 96 11.89 -8.59 5.34
CA VAL A 96 12.04 -8.73 3.89
C VAL A 96 10.97 -7.91 3.16
N CYS A 97 9.69 -8.16 3.44
CA CYS A 97 8.61 -7.49 2.73
C CYS A 97 8.44 -6.02 3.13
N SER A 98 8.86 -5.61 4.33
CA SER A 98 8.69 -4.23 4.80
C SER A 98 10.01 -3.45 4.85
N ALA A 99 10.94 -3.80 5.74
CA ALA A 99 12.15 -3.00 5.96
C ALA A 99 13.03 -2.93 4.69
N LEU A 100 13.37 -4.08 4.09
CA LEU A 100 14.17 -4.14 2.88
C LEU A 100 13.45 -3.49 1.68
N ALA A 101 12.15 -3.80 1.50
CA ALA A 101 11.36 -3.23 0.42
C ALA A 101 11.27 -1.70 0.50
N PHE A 102 11.07 -1.12 1.70
CA PHE A 102 11.06 0.33 1.86
C PHE A 102 12.43 0.96 1.56
N VAL A 103 13.53 0.33 1.97
CA VAL A 103 14.88 0.86 1.66
C VAL A 103 15.07 0.92 0.15
N ILE A 104 14.71 -0.15 -0.57
CA ILE A 104 14.75 -0.22 -2.03
C ILE A 104 13.80 0.82 -2.65
N PHE A 105 12.58 0.95 -2.15
CA PHE A 105 11.60 1.91 -2.66
C PHE A 105 12.07 3.36 -2.54
N PHE A 106 12.68 3.73 -1.41
CA PHE A 106 13.24 5.07 -1.23
C PHE A 106 14.48 5.31 -2.11
N GLN A 107 15.32 4.30 -2.32
CA GLN A 107 16.43 4.39 -3.28
C GLN A 107 15.90 4.56 -4.71
N LEU A 108 14.89 3.79 -5.09
CA LEU A 108 14.21 3.91 -6.38
C LEU A 108 13.62 5.32 -6.57
N ILE A 109 12.99 5.89 -5.55
CA ILE A 109 12.50 7.28 -5.58
C ILE A 109 13.65 8.28 -5.81
N LYS A 110 14.83 8.06 -5.24
CA LYS A 110 16.01 8.93 -5.46
C LYS A 110 16.54 8.79 -6.90
N GLU A 111 16.51 7.59 -7.47
CA GLU A 111 17.04 7.31 -8.82
C GLU A 111 16.10 7.72 -9.97
N VAL A 112 14.81 7.33 -9.90
CA VAL A 112 13.85 7.52 -11.01
C VAL A 112 12.79 8.58 -10.73
N GLY A 113 12.79 9.16 -9.52
CA GLY A 113 11.80 10.12 -9.06
C GLY A 113 10.50 9.47 -8.55
N PRO A 114 9.71 10.21 -7.74
CA PRO A 114 8.53 9.68 -7.06
C PRO A 114 7.41 9.23 -8.02
N VAL A 115 7.28 9.90 -9.17
CA VAL A 115 6.25 9.57 -10.17
C VAL A 115 6.49 8.18 -10.76
N LYS A 116 7.71 7.92 -11.28
CA LYS A 116 8.04 6.60 -11.85
C LYS A 116 8.07 5.50 -10.79
N ALA A 117 8.53 5.80 -9.58
CA ALA A 117 8.50 4.84 -8.47
C ALA A 117 7.08 4.36 -8.15
N THR A 118 6.06 5.20 -8.30
CA THR A 118 4.66 4.85 -8.05
C THR A 118 4.11 3.82 -9.06
N LEU A 119 4.79 3.61 -10.20
CA LEU A 119 4.39 2.59 -11.16
C LEU A 119 4.42 1.17 -10.57
N ILE A 120 5.31 0.94 -9.59
CA ILE A 120 5.40 -0.36 -8.92
C ILE A 120 4.11 -0.72 -8.17
N THR A 121 3.38 0.29 -7.69
CA THR A 121 2.11 0.10 -6.98
C THR A 121 1.06 -0.49 -7.92
N TYR A 122 1.03 -0.12 -9.20
CA TYR A 122 0.11 -0.71 -10.18
C TYR A 122 0.37 -2.22 -10.36
N VAL A 123 1.65 -2.60 -10.46
CA VAL A 123 2.05 -4.01 -10.57
C VAL A 123 1.71 -4.76 -9.29
N ASN A 124 2.01 -4.17 -8.12
CA ASN A 124 1.69 -4.75 -6.82
C ASN A 124 0.19 -5.00 -6.67
N THR A 125 -0.66 -4.05 -7.06
CA THR A 125 -2.12 -4.23 -7.05
C THR A 125 -2.55 -5.39 -7.94
N ALA A 126 -2.05 -5.48 -9.18
CA ALA A 126 -2.40 -6.58 -10.08
C ALA A 126 -1.99 -7.97 -9.52
N VAL A 127 -0.78 -8.05 -8.94
CA VAL A 127 -0.28 -9.29 -8.31
C VAL A 127 -1.08 -9.66 -7.07
N ALA A 128 -1.36 -8.70 -6.18
CA ALA A 128 -2.13 -8.92 -4.97
C ALA A 128 -3.53 -9.47 -5.28
N LEU A 129 -4.21 -8.89 -6.27
CA LEU A 129 -5.54 -9.35 -6.69
C LEU A 129 -5.51 -10.74 -7.30
N SER A 130 -4.52 -11.01 -8.15
CA SER A 130 -4.37 -12.33 -8.76
C SER A 130 -4.13 -13.40 -7.69
N LEU A 131 -3.27 -13.11 -6.70
CA LEU A 131 -2.99 -14.03 -5.61
C LEU A 131 -4.19 -14.21 -4.68
N GLY A 132 -4.93 -13.14 -4.33
CA GLY A 132 -6.11 -13.22 -3.49
C GLY A 132 -7.20 -14.12 -4.07
N ILE A 133 -7.48 -13.96 -5.37
CA ILE A 133 -8.49 -14.77 -6.07
C ILE A 133 -8.03 -16.21 -6.26
N ILE A 134 -6.78 -16.42 -6.69
CA ILE A 134 -6.30 -17.77 -7.09
C ILE A 134 -5.91 -18.62 -5.87
N PHE A 135 -5.21 -18.04 -4.89
CA PHE A 135 -4.64 -18.78 -3.77
C PHE A 135 -5.46 -18.69 -2.49
N LEU A 136 -6.08 -17.54 -2.23
CA LEU A 136 -6.82 -17.29 -0.99
C LEU A 136 -8.32 -17.58 -1.10
N ALA A 137 -8.80 -17.86 -2.32
CA ALA A 137 -10.19 -18.17 -2.65
C ALA A 137 -11.18 -17.17 -2.03
N GLU A 138 -10.81 -15.88 -2.01
CA GLU A 138 -11.64 -14.84 -1.40
C GLU A 138 -13.03 -14.81 -2.05
N PRO A 139 -14.11 -14.83 -1.25
CA PRO A 139 -15.46 -14.77 -1.78
C PRO A 139 -15.66 -13.44 -2.50
N ILE A 140 -16.06 -13.51 -3.76
CA ILE A 140 -16.31 -12.33 -4.58
C ILE A 140 -17.59 -11.67 -4.07
N THR A 141 -17.43 -10.65 -3.22
CA THR A 141 -18.55 -9.80 -2.78
C THR A 141 -19.03 -8.94 -3.93
N THR A 142 -20.26 -8.43 -3.84
CA THR A 142 -20.81 -7.51 -4.84
C THR A 142 -19.97 -6.25 -4.97
N GLY A 143 -19.43 -5.74 -3.84
CA GLY A 143 -18.47 -4.64 -3.82
C GLY A 143 -17.18 -4.96 -4.57
N LEU A 144 -16.62 -6.16 -4.37
CA LEU A 144 -15.43 -6.63 -5.10
C LEU A 144 -15.73 -6.79 -6.60
N ALA A 145 -16.85 -7.42 -6.96
CA ALA A 145 -17.23 -7.71 -8.34
C ALA A 145 -17.37 -6.44 -9.21
N VAL A 146 -17.88 -5.35 -8.62
CA VAL A 146 -18.09 -4.08 -9.32
C VAL A 146 -16.89 -3.15 -9.16
N GLY A 147 -16.39 -3.00 -7.94
CA GLY A 147 -15.32 -2.07 -7.61
C GLY A 147 -13.98 -2.46 -8.24
N LEU A 148 -13.66 -3.76 -8.27
CA LEU A 148 -12.39 -4.24 -8.80
C LEU A 148 -12.17 -3.93 -10.30
N PRO A 149 -13.12 -4.23 -11.21
CA PRO A 149 -12.96 -3.85 -12.62
C PRO A 149 -12.90 -2.33 -12.81
N LEU A 150 -13.67 -1.53 -12.06
CA LEU A 150 -13.60 -0.07 -12.10
C LEU A 150 -12.23 0.46 -11.66
N ILE A 151 -11.67 -0.10 -10.59
CA ILE A 151 -10.31 0.22 -10.13
C ILE A 151 -9.32 -0.18 -11.23
N ALA A 152 -9.37 -1.41 -11.74
CA ALA A 152 -8.46 -1.90 -12.76
C ALA A 152 -8.46 -1.02 -14.03
N VAL A 153 -9.64 -0.63 -14.53
CA VAL A 153 -9.79 0.31 -15.65
C VAL A 153 -9.22 1.68 -15.28
N GLY A 154 -9.53 2.18 -14.09
CA GLY A 154 -9.01 3.46 -13.59
C GLY A 154 -7.48 3.49 -13.50
N LEU A 155 -6.86 2.40 -13.05
CA LEU A 155 -5.40 2.23 -12.95
C LEU A 155 -4.77 2.12 -14.35
N TYR A 156 -5.37 1.34 -15.26
CA TYR A 156 -4.90 1.19 -16.63
C TYR A 156 -4.88 2.55 -17.37
N LEU A 157 -5.95 3.33 -17.26
CA LEU A 157 -6.03 4.67 -17.88
C LEU A 157 -5.03 5.65 -17.27
N ALA A 158 -4.78 5.56 -15.97
CA ALA A 158 -3.80 6.40 -15.28
C ALA A 158 -2.36 6.08 -15.73
N GLY A 159 -1.97 4.80 -15.69
CA GLY A 159 -0.64 4.35 -16.10
C GLY A 159 -0.38 4.44 -17.61
N GLY A 160 -1.42 4.29 -18.44
CA GLY A 160 -1.32 4.39 -19.90
C GLY A 160 -1.08 5.81 -20.43
N THR A 161 -1.53 6.83 -19.69
CA THR A 161 -1.42 8.24 -20.12
C THR A 161 -0.01 8.82 -19.86
N GLU A 162 0.66 8.41 -18.78
CA GLU A 162 2.03 8.89 -18.47
C GLU A 162 3.10 8.32 -19.41
N ARG A 163 2.84 7.18 -20.07
CA ARG A 163 3.79 6.59 -21.04
C ARG A 163 3.91 7.39 -22.34
N LYS A 164 3.09 8.42 -22.57
CA LYS A 164 3.02 9.16 -23.84
C LYS A 164 3.51 10.61 -23.79
N ARG A 165 4.02 11.11 -22.65
CA ARG A 165 4.56 12.48 -22.59
C ARG A 165 6.07 12.46 -22.35
N ASP A 166 6.78 12.78 -23.43
CA ASP A 166 8.18 13.22 -23.55
C ASP A 166 9.22 12.19 -24.03
N ILE A 167 9.31 12.07 -25.37
CA ILE A 167 10.60 12.25 -26.06
C ILE A 167 10.37 13.42 -27.05
N PRO A 168 10.89 14.63 -26.80
CA PRO A 168 11.10 15.59 -27.87
C PRO A 168 12.09 14.97 -28.84
N GLU A 169 11.62 14.73 -30.06
CA GLU A 169 12.46 14.38 -31.19
C GLU A 169 13.50 15.50 -31.37
N THR A 170 14.75 15.22 -31.04
CA THR A 170 15.87 16.08 -31.42
C THR A 170 15.93 16.12 -32.94
N ALA A 171 15.66 17.28 -33.54
CA ALA A 171 16.05 17.56 -34.93
C ALA A 171 16.10 19.09 -35.17
N GLY A 172 17.30 19.61 -35.43
CA GLY A 172 17.55 20.97 -35.89
C GLY A 172 18.86 21.54 -35.37
#